data_AF-A0A7S1R810-F1
#
_entry.id   AF-A0A7S1R810-F1
#
_cell.length_a   1.000
_cell.length_b   1.000
_cell.length_c   1.000
_cell.angle_alpha   90.00
_cell.angle_beta   90.00
_cell.angle_gamma   90.00
#
_symmetry.space_group_name_H-M   'P 1'
#
loop_
_entity.id
_entity.type
_entity.pdbx_description
1 polymer ?
#
loop_
_entity_poly.entity_id
_entity_poly.type
_entity_poly.pdbx_seq_one_letter_code
_entity_poly.pdbx_strand_id
1 'polypeptide(L)'
;DSRRSFAGHLQSPLTEEQCKKFFSVISEGTDWKQPQGRRGPLPRKTAWMVKKGCSCVYRYGSVEVAPQEFPPWMIELMKLTMPHCGLASPADWPDSCNLNLYADGGACVGWHSDDERLFQGRYRDIRIVSLSIGVSRTFELRLSWPEEGEKPLMRRLLRSGDLMTME
;
A
#
# COMPACT_ATOMS: atom_id res chain seq x y z
N ASP A 1 -17.44 -9.31 -20.55
CA ASP A 1 -16.24 -9.05 -19.73
C ASP A 1 -16.23 -9.91 -18.47
N SER A 2 -15.41 -10.97 -18.45
CA SER A 2 -15.27 -11.86 -17.28
C SER A 2 -14.41 -11.26 -16.17
N ARG A 3 -13.51 -10.33 -16.50
CA ARG A 3 -12.54 -9.74 -15.57
C ARG A 3 -12.94 -8.34 -15.13
N ARG A 4 -13.03 -8.17 -13.81
CA ARG A 4 -13.33 -6.91 -13.14
C ARG A 4 -12.20 -6.45 -12.23
N SER A 5 -10.97 -6.93 -12.49
CA SER A 5 -9.79 -6.55 -11.72
C SER A 5 -8.67 -6.10 -12.65
N PHE A 6 -8.18 -4.89 -12.41
CA PHE A 6 -7.23 -4.15 -13.22
C PHE A 6 -6.09 -3.63 -12.35
N ALA A 7 -4.98 -3.34 -13.01
CA ALA A 7 -3.76 -2.87 -12.38
C ALA A 7 -3.17 -1.73 -13.23
N GLY A 8 -3.08 -0.52 -12.67
CA GLY A 8 -2.52 0.66 -13.34
C GLY A 8 -1.20 1.13 -12.72
N HIS A 9 -0.12 1.22 -13.51
CA HIS A 9 1.19 1.73 -13.05
C HIS A 9 1.43 3.13 -13.61
N LEU A 10 1.70 4.09 -12.72
CA LEU A 10 2.16 5.43 -13.07
C LEU A 10 3.56 5.65 -12.51
N GLN A 11 4.49 6.00 -13.38
CA GLN A 11 5.86 6.28 -13.00
C GLN A 11 5.96 7.67 -12.35
N SER A 12 6.49 7.71 -11.12
CA SER A 12 6.80 8.88 -10.29
C SER A 12 6.17 10.22 -10.69
N PRO A 13 4.90 10.50 -10.29
CA PRO A 13 4.34 11.85 -10.42
C PRO A 13 4.96 12.88 -9.47
N LEU A 14 5.77 12.45 -8.50
CA LEU A 14 6.49 13.32 -7.56
C LEU A 14 7.89 13.66 -8.10
N THR A 15 8.41 14.83 -7.72
CA THR A 15 9.82 15.18 -7.97
C THR A 15 10.76 14.39 -7.08
N GLU A 16 12.05 14.38 -7.41
CA GLU A 16 13.07 13.71 -6.59
C GLU A 16 13.18 14.34 -5.19
N GLU A 17 13.07 15.67 -5.09
CA GLU A 17 13.08 16.40 -3.82
C GLU A 17 11.85 16.05 -2.97
N GLN A 18 10.67 15.95 -3.59
CA GLN A 18 9.46 15.51 -2.90
C GLN A 18 9.61 14.08 -2.39
N CYS A 19 10.14 13.17 -3.21
CA CYS A 19 10.42 11.80 -2.80
C CYS A 19 11.37 11.73 -1.60
N LYS A 20 12.50 12.45 -1.64
CA LYS A 20 13.47 12.51 -0.53
C LYS A 20 12.85 13.07 0.75
N LYS A 21 12.09 14.16 0.62
CA LYS A 21 11.38 14.80 1.74
C LYS A 21 10.38 13.83 2.37
N PHE A 22 9.50 13.21 1.58
CA PHE A 22 8.51 12.28 2.12
C PHE A 22 9.17 11.02 2.67
N PHE A 23 10.27 10.53 2.08
CA PHE A 23 11.01 9.42 2.67
C PHE A 23 11.46 9.71 4.11
N SER A 24 12.15 10.84 4.34
CA SER A 24 12.59 11.24 5.69
C SER A 24 11.39 11.45 6.62
N VAL A 25 10.39 12.22 6.21
CA VAL A 25 9.21 12.51 7.05
C VAL A 25 8.42 11.25 7.41
N ILE A 26 8.21 10.31 6.48
CA ILE A 26 7.48 9.06 6.74
C ILE A 26 8.32 8.14 7.62
N SER A 27 9.61 7.99 7.34
CA SER A 27 10.48 7.10 8.10
C SER A 27 10.67 7.53 9.55
N GLU A 28 10.82 8.83 9.80
CA GLU A 28 11.03 9.40 11.15
C GLU A 28 9.70 9.69 11.87
N GLY A 29 8.67 10.10 11.13
CA GLY A 29 7.39 10.56 11.68
C GLY A 29 6.32 9.49 11.82
N THR A 30 6.67 8.20 11.67
CA THR A 30 5.75 7.06 11.82
C THR A 30 6.14 6.24 13.05
N ASP A 31 5.17 5.89 13.89
CA ASP A 31 5.38 4.97 15.00
C ASP A 31 5.39 3.51 14.48
N TRP A 32 6.52 3.13 13.91
CA TRP A 32 6.71 1.82 13.30
C TRP A 32 6.62 0.68 14.33
N LYS A 33 5.75 -0.30 14.06
CA LYS A 33 5.66 -1.55 14.82
C LYS A 33 6.35 -2.68 14.07
N GLN A 34 7.06 -3.54 14.79
CA GLN A 34 7.59 -4.79 14.24
C GLN A 34 6.75 -5.97 14.76
N PRO A 35 5.73 -6.39 14.00
CA PRO A 35 4.85 -7.47 14.43
C PRO A 35 5.59 -8.81 14.53
N GLN A 36 5.12 -9.66 15.44
CA GLN A 36 5.62 -11.02 15.60
C GLN A 36 4.69 -12.00 14.89
N GLY A 37 5.26 -12.82 14.01
CA GLY A 37 4.60 -13.99 13.46
C GLY A 37 4.88 -15.23 14.31
N ARG A 38 4.33 -16.38 13.89
CA ARG A 38 4.55 -17.68 14.57
C ARG A 38 6.03 -18.09 14.69
N ARG A 39 6.89 -17.58 13.80
CA ARG A 39 8.33 -17.91 13.72
C ARG A 39 9.24 -16.77 14.20
N GLY A 40 8.69 -15.81 14.96
CA GLY A 40 9.42 -14.63 15.44
C GLY A 40 9.07 -13.34 14.68
N PRO A 41 9.88 -12.28 14.85
CA PRO A 41 9.63 -10.98 14.25
C PRO A 41 9.53 -11.07 12.73
N LEU A 42 8.56 -10.37 12.15
CA LEU A 42 8.49 -10.24 10.71
C LEU A 42 9.64 -9.38 10.20
N PRO A 43 10.16 -9.65 8.98
CA PRO A 43 11.31 -8.95 8.42
C PRO A 43 10.99 -7.52 7.96
N ARG A 44 9.81 -7.00 8.31
CA ARG A 44 9.36 -5.65 7.96
C ARG A 44 8.75 -4.96 9.17
N LYS A 45 8.84 -3.64 9.19
CA LYS A 45 8.05 -2.81 10.10
C LYS A 45 6.78 -2.35 9.39
N THR A 46 5.72 -2.17 10.15
CA THR A 46 4.43 -1.72 9.63
C THR A 46 3.82 -0.67 10.55
N ALA A 47 2.97 0.17 9.98
CA ALA A 47 2.07 1.03 10.72
C ALA A 47 0.72 1.02 10.02
N TRP A 48 -0.35 0.88 10.80
CA TRP A 48 -1.71 0.98 10.30
C TRP A 48 -2.22 2.38 10.60
N MET A 49 -2.48 3.17 9.56
CA MET A 49 -3.00 4.52 9.72
C MET A 49 -4.44 4.62 9.25
N VAL A 50 -5.22 5.45 9.93
CA VAL A 50 -6.64 5.67 9.66
C VAL A 50 -7.01 7.15 9.74
N LYS A 51 -8.06 7.52 9.02
CA LYS A 51 -8.66 8.85 9.09
C LYS A 51 -9.12 9.16 10.52
N LYS A 52 -9.01 10.43 10.90
CA LYS A 52 -9.47 10.94 12.20
C LYS A 52 -10.88 10.45 12.53
N GLY A 53 -11.05 9.94 13.75
CA GLY A 53 -12.31 9.38 14.26
C GLY A 53 -12.51 7.89 13.99
N CYS A 54 -11.66 7.25 13.18
CA CYS A 54 -11.67 5.81 12.98
C CYS A 54 -10.79 5.11 14.03
N SER A 55 -11.26 3.98 14.56
CA SER A 55 -10.53 3.13 15.52
C SER A 55 -10.40 1.68 15.04
N CYS A 56 -10.62 1.44 13.74
CA CYS A 56 -10.54 0.11 13.15
C CYS A 56 -9.12 -0.45 13.25
N VAL A 57 -9.00 -1.65 13.85
CA VAL A 57 -7.75 -2.41 13.94
C VAL A 57 -7.53 -3.18 12.64
N TYR A 58 -6.33 -3.10 12.08
CA TYR A 58 -5.95 -3.93 10.93
C TYR A 58 -5.47 -5.29 11.40
N ARG A 59 -5.99 -6.34 10.77
CA ARG A 59 -5.69 -7.72 11.10
C ARG A 59 -5.28 -8.47 9.84
N TYR A 60 -4.10 -9.06 9.86
CA TYR A 60 -3.67 -9.98 8.82
C TYR A 60 -3.11 -11.26 9.45
N GLY A 61 -3.69 -12.42 9.10
CA GLY A 61 -3.38 -13.67 9.77
C GLY A 61 -3.64 -13.61 11.28
N SER A 62 -2.58 -13.84 12.08
CA SER A 62 -2.62 -13.73 13.55
C SER A 62 -2.06 -12.41 14.09
N VAL A 63 -1.73 -11.47 13.21
CA VAL A 63 -1.14 -10.18 13.59
C VAL A 63 -2.23 -9.14 13.64
N GLU A 64 -2.25 -8.37 14.73
CA GLU A 64 -3.07 -7.17 14.88
C GLU A 64 -2.18 -5.93 14.94
N VAL A 65 -2.54 -4.88 14.22
CA VAL A 65 -1.85 -3.60 14.23
C VAL A 65 -2.85 -2.51 14.63
N ALA A 66 -2.58 -1.87 15.77
CA ALA A 66 -3.42 -0.79 16.28
C ALA A 66 -3.40 0.43 15.33
N PRO A 67 -4.54 1.13 15.18
CA PRO A 67 -4.61 2.30 14.32
C PRO A 67 -3.82 3.48 14.87
N GLN A 68 -3.23 4.23 13.95
CA GLN A 68 -2.65 5.55 14.17
C GLN A 68 -3.45 6.57 13.36
N GLU A 69 -3.81 7.70 13.94
CA GLU A 69 -4.50 8.75 13.19
C GLU A 69 -3.56 9.30 12.09
N PHE A 70 -4.12 9.62 10.92
CA PHE A 70 -3.34 10.24 9.85
C PHE A 70 -2.61 11.51 10.34
N PRO A 71 -1.27 11.52 10.27
CA PRO A 71 -0.49 12.71 10.59
C PRO A 71 -0.63 13.76 9.48
N PRO A 72 -0.28 15.03 9.73
CA PRO A 72 -0.38 16.10 8.73
C PRO A 72 0.32 15.77 7.41
N TRP A 73 1.47 15.09 7.45
CA TRP A 73 2.21 14.72 6.26
C TRP A 73 1.45 13.74 5.35
N MET A 74 0.56 12.90 5.91
CA MET A 74 -0.25 11.97 5.11
C MET A 74 -1.26 12.74 4.26
N ILE A 75 -1.85 13.79 4.83
CA ILE A 75 -2.78 14.67 4.11
C ILE A 75 -2.06 15.41 2.97
N GLU A 76 -0.85 15.92 3.22
CA GLU A 76 -0.03 16.57 2.19
C GLU A 76 0.43 15.58 1.10
N LEU A 77 0.74 14.35 1.47
CA LEU A 77 1.08 13.29 0.52
C LEU A 77 -0.13 12.99 -0.39
N MET A 78 -1.30 12.76 0.20
CA MET A 78 -2.52 12.47 -0.55
C MET A 78 -2.94 13.62 -1.47
N LYS A 79 -2.80 14.88 -1.05
CA LYS A 79 -3.01 16.05 -1.91
C LYS A 79 -2.22 15.99 -3.20
N LEU A 80 -0.97 15.52 -3.12
CA LEU A 80 -0.07 15.45 -4.26
C LEU A 80 -0.29 14.20 -5.12
N THR A 81 -0.70 13.07 -4.52
CA THR A 81 -0.75 11.79 -5.24
C THR A 81 -2.13 11.36 -5.69
N MET A 82 -3.18 11.62 -4.90
CA MET A 82 -4.55 11.14 -5.17
C MET A 82 -5.16 11.65 -6.49
N PRO A 83 -4.93 12.91 -6.91
CA PRO A 83 -5.39 13.39 -8.22
C PRO A 83 -4.86 12.56 -9.40
N HIS A 84 -3.64 12.02 -9.31
CA HIS A 84 -3.06 11.16 -10.35
C HIS A 84 -3.71 9.77 -10.42
N CYS A 85 -4.46 9.38 -9.39
CA CYS A 85 -5.26 8.16 -9.34
C CYS A 85 -6.74 8.40 -9.67
N GLY A 86 -7.10 9.59 -10.17
CA GLY A 86 -8.48 9.98 -10.45
C GLY A 86 -9.30 10.29 -9.20
N LEU A 87 -8.66 10.49 -8.04
CA LEU A 87 -9.30 10.83 -6.76
C LEU A 87 -9.07 12.31 -6.47
N ALA A 88 -9.76 13.17 -7.22
CA ALA A 88 -9.53 14.62 -7.19
C ALA A 88 -10.10 15.31 -5.94
N SER A 89 -11.15 14.76 -5.33
CA SER A 89 -11.80 15.32 -4.14
C SER A 89 -11.30 14.64 -2.86
N PRO A 90 -11.03 15.39 -1.78
CA PRO A 90 -10.70 14.81 -0.47
C PRO A 90 -11.75 13.84 0.09
N ALA A 91 -12.99 13.91 -0.39
CA ALA A 91 -14.04 12.97 -0.02
C ALA A 91 -13.80 11.55 -0.57
N ASP A 92 -13.08 11.44 -1.69
CA ASP A 92 -12.81 10.18 -2.39
C ASP A 92 -11.43 9.59 -2.01
N TRP A 93 -10.65 10.31 -1.19
CA TRP A 93 -9.34 9.83 -0.78
C TRP A 93 -9.45 8.62 0.16
N PRO A 94 -8.45 7.72 0.15
CA PRO A 94 -8.38 6.60 1.07
C PRO A 94 -8.53 7.06 2.53
N ASP A 95 -9.33 6.32 3.29
CA ASP A 95 -9.56 6.57 4.71
C ASP A 95 -8.63 5.77 5.62
N SER A 96 -7.77 4.94 5.04
CA SER A 96 -6.82 4.09 5.75
C SER A 96 -5.59 3.75 4.88
N CYS A 97 -4.48 3.43 5.54
CA CYS A 97 -3.22 3.12 4.87
C CYS A 97 -2.41 2.11 5.70
N ASN A 98 -2.01 1.01 5.07
CA ASN A 98 -1.04 0.07 5.63
C ASN A 98 0.38 0.42 5.14
N LEU A 99 1.17 1.05 5.99
CA LEU A 99 2.56 1.35 5.69
C LEU A 99 3.44 0.12 5.92
N ASN A 100 4.38 -0.10 5.00
CA ASN A 100 5.38 -1.17 5.11
C ASN A 100 6.78 -0.58 4.88
N LEU A 101 7.65 -0.74 5.89
CA LEU A 101 9.06 -0.36 5.81
C LEU A 101 9.94 -1.60 5.71
N TYR A 102 10.64 -1.70 4.58
CA TYR A 102 11.60 -2.75 4.28
C TYR A 102 13.01 -2.20 4.53
N ALA A 103 13.61 -2.59 5.66
CA ALA A 103 14.90 -2.03 6.09
C ALA A 103 16.07 -2.41 5.16
N ASP A 104 15.99 -3.58 4.52
CA ASP A 104 17.00 -4.08 3.60
C ASP A 104 16.37 -4.90 2.45
N GLY A 105 17.21 -5.48 1.60
CA GLY A 105 16.81 -6.33 0.48
C GLY A 105 16.35 -7.75 0.88
N GLY A 106 16.59 -8.17 2.12
CA GLY A 106 16.14 -9.47 2.65
C GLY A 106 14.67 -9.47 3.08
N ALA A 107 14.11 -8.29 3.34
CA ALA A 107 12.70 -8.14 3.68
C ALA A 107 11.78 -8.34 2.46
N CYS A 108 10.72 -9.13 2.61
CA CYS A 108 9.70 -9.29 1.59
C CYS A 108 8.32 -9.53 2.21
N VAL A 109 7.29 -9.50 1.37
CA VAL A 109 5.97 -9.99 1.70
C VAL A 109 5.70 -11.20 0.84
N GLY A 110 5.23 -12.30 1.44
CA GLY A 110 4.83 -13.48 0.71
C GLY A 110 3.59 -13.21 -0.16
N TRP A 111 3.29 -14.12 -1.07
CA TRP A 111 2.07 -14.07 -1.87
C TRP A 111 0.83 -13.95 -0.98
N HIS A 112 0.02 -12.93 -1.24
CA HIS A 112 -1.25 -12.66 -0.56
C HIS A 112 -2.18 -11.90 -1.50
N SER A 113 -3.43 -11.76 -1.07
CA SER A 113 -4.41 -10.84 -1.63
C SER A 113 -4.93 -9.98 -0.48
N ASP A 114 -5.24 -8.71 -0.76
CA ASP A 114 -5.80 -7.77 0.21
C ASP A 114 -7.31 -8.02 0.37
N ASP A 115 -7.67 -9.23 0.80
CA ASP A 115 -9.05 -9.71 0.93
C ASP A 115 -9.57 -9.71 2.38
N GLU A 116 -8.95 -8.89 3.24
CA GLU A 116 -9.35 -8.74 4.62
C GLU A 116 -10.79 -8.27 4.73
N ARG A 117 -11.51 -8.86 5.69
CA ARG A 117 -12.92 -8.52 5.96
C ARG A 117 -13.15 -7.03 6.18
N LEU A 118 -12.14 -6.32 6.68
CA LEU A 118 -12.18 -4.88 6.92
C LEU A 118 -12.52 -4.08 5.64
N PHE A 119 -11.96 -4.48 4.50
CA PHE A 119 -12.15 -3.77 3.23
C PHE A 119 -13.42 -4.19 2.49
N GLN A 120 -13.98 -5.35 2.85
CA GLN A 120 -15.15 -5.94 2.21
C GLN A 120 -14.97 -6.19 0.70
N GLY A 121 -13.72 -6.35 0.23
CA GLY A 121 -13.39 -6.52 -1.19
C GLY A 121 -14.00 -7.77 -1.85
N ARG A 122 -14.56 -8.69 -1.05
CA ARG A 122 -15.33 -9.84 -1.54
C ARG A 122 -16.79 -9.51 -1.89
N TYR A 123 -17.31 -8.38 -1.41
CA TYR A 123 -18.72 -7.99 -1.54
C TYR A 123 -18.92 -6.70 -2.33
N ARG A 124 -17.86 -5.88 -2.47
CA ARG A 124 -17.86 -4.65 -3.26
C ARG A 124 -16.49 -4.44 -3.89
N ASP A 125 -16.49 -3.73 -5.01
CA ASP A 125 -15.25 -3.30 -5.65
C ASP A 125 -14.52 -2.34 -4.70
N ILE A 126 -13.20 -2.50 -4.57
CA ILE A 126 -12.34 -1.64 -3.77
C ILE A 126 -11.16 -1.22 -4.63
N ARG A 127 -10.74 0.03 -4.48
CA ARG A 127 -9.53 0.54 -5.11
C ARG A 127 -8.43 0.62 -4.07
N ILE A 128 -7.31 -0.04 -4.35
CA ILE A 128 -6.08 0.08 -3.58
C ILE A 128 -5.13 0.99 -4.34
N VAL A 129 -4.54 1.94 -3.63
CA VAL A 129 -3.47 2.82 -4.13
C VAL A 129 -2.20 2.52 -3.36
N SER A 130 -1.17 2.05 -4.06
CA SER A 130 0.15 1.79 -3.52
C SER A 130 1.14 2.84 -4.02
N LEU A 131 1.78 3.54 -3.09
CA LEU A 131 2.87 4.47 -3.36
C LEU A 131 4.17 3.88 -2.83
N SER A 132 5.21 3.84 -3.68
CA SER A 132 6.55 3.42 -3.28
C SER A 132 7.47 4.62 -3.15
N ILE A 133 8.22 4.73 -2.05
CA ILE A 133 9.22 5.79 -1.84
C ILE A 133 10.51 5.15 -1.31
N GLY A 134 11.66 5.57 -1.85
CA GLY A 134 12.98 5.06 -1.48
C GLY A 134 13.56 4.09 -2.51
N VAL A 135 14.28 3.08 -2.04
CA VAL A 135 14.99 2.13 -2.92
C VAL A 135 14.01 1.32 -3.76
N SER A 136 14.32 1.13 -5.04
CA SER A 136 13.48 0.39 -5.97
C SER A 136 13.31 -1.07 -5.57
N ARG A 137 12.10 -1.62 -5.73
CA ARG A 137 11.77 -3.02 -5.40
C ARG A 137 10.88 -3.65 -6.46
N THR A 138 11.00 -4.96 -6.63
CA THR A 138 10.12 -5.72 -7.52
C THR A 138 8.77 -5.94 -6.85
N PHE A 139 7.71 -5.52 -7.53
CA PHE A 139 6.34 -5.82 -7.21
C PHE A 139 5.82 -6.85 -8.20
N GLU A 140 5.25 -7.94 -7.68
CA GLU A 140 4.75 -9.04 -8.49
C GLU A 140 3.26 -9.22 -8.29
N LEU A 141 2.51 -9.30 -9.39
CA LEU A 141 1.09 -9.60 -9.41
C LEU A 141 0.90 -10.97 -10.06
N ARG A 142 0.08 -11.81 -9.44
CA ARG A 142 -0.25 -13.12 -9.98
C ARG A 142 -1.75 -13.31 -10.03
N LEU A 143 -2.25 -13.78 -11.18
CA LEU A 143 -3.64 -14.18 -11.35
C LEU A 143 -3.93 -15.44 -10.52
N SER A 144 -5.00 -15.38 -9.73
CA SER A 144 -5.45 -16.55 -8.94
C SER A 144 -6.07 -17.62 -9.83
N TRP A 145 -6.78 -17.22 -10.89
CA TRP A 145 -7.51 -18.11 -11.80
C TRP A 145 -7.27 -17.66 -13.26
N PRO A 146 -6.08 -17.92 -13.83
CA PRO A 146 -5.76 -17.51 -15.19
C PRO A 146 -6.60 -18.32 -16.21
N GLU A 147 -7.13 -17.63 -17.22
CA GLU A 147 -7.77 -18.25 -18.39
C GLU A 147 -6.71 -18.68 -19.42
N GLU A 148 -7.09 -19.51 -20.39
CA GLU A 148 -6.17 -19.99 -21.41
C GLU A 148 -5.57 -18.82 -22.22
N GLY A 149 -4.25 -18.81 -22.38
CA GLY A 149 -3.51 -17.75 -23.08
C GLY A 149 -3.16 -16.52 -22.24
N GLU A 150 -3.64 -16.41 -21.01
CA GLU A 150 -3.27 -15.31 -20.13
C GLU A 150 -1.88 -15.47 -19.52
N LYS A 151 -1.16 -14.36 -19.37
CA LYS A 151 0.10 -14.33 -18.60
C LYS A 151 -0.24 -14.27 -17.11
N PRO A 152 0.02 -15.34 -16.34
CA PRO A 152 -0.41 -15.40 -14.95
C PRO A 152 0.42 -14.50 -14.03
N LEU A 153 1.59 -14.05 -14.47
CA LEU A 153 2.53 -13.27 -13.66
C LEU A 153 2.89 -11.96 -14.36
N MET A 154 2.72 -10.85 -13.63
CA MET A 154 3.21 -9.53 -14.01
C MET A 154 4.26 -9.10 -12.98
N ARG A 155 5.39 -8.59 -13.46
CA ARG A 155 6.44 -8.00 -12.62
C ARG A 155 6.61 -6.53 -12.98
N ARG A 156 6.75 -5.68 -11.96
CA ARG A 156 7.08 -4.26 -12.11
C ARG A 156 8.19 -3.91 -11.14
N LEU A 157 9.16 -3.13 -11.60
CA LEU A 157 10.13 -2.51 -10.72
C LEU A 157 9.55 -1.17 -10.27
N LEU A 158 9.09 -1.11 -9.03
CA LEU A 158 8.59 0.14 -8.45
C LEU A 158 9.77 0.96 -7.96
N ARG A 159 9.89 2.17 -8.50
CA ARG A 159 10.91 3.16 -8.14
C ARG A 159 10.36 4.12 -7.10
N SER A 160 11.22 4.95 -6.52
CA SER A 160 10.76 6.05 -5.66
C SER A 160 9.78 6.95 -6.42
N GLY A 161 8.64 7.22 -5.79
CA GLY A 161 7.55 8.02 -6.33
C GLY A 161 6.51 7.22 -7.11
N ASP A 162 6.78 5.98 -7.52
CA ASP A 162 5.85 5.22 -8.36
C ASP A 162 4.51 4.94 -7.65
N LEU A 163 3.42 5.12 -8.40
CA LEU A 163 2.06 4.79 -7.99
C LEU A 163 1.57 3.55 -8.73
N MET A 164 0.88 2.69 -7.99
CA MET A 164 0.22 1.50 -8.50
C MET A 164 -1.22 1.46 -8.00
N THR A 165 -2.19 1.38 -8.89
CA THR A 165 -3.60 1.14 -8.54
C THR A 165 -3.99 -0.30 -8.81
N MET A 166 -4.85 -0.86 -7.96
CA MET A 166 -5.47 -2.17 -8.14
C MET A 166 -6.96 -2.01 -7.83
N GLU A 167 -7.83 -2.38 -8.77
CA GLU A 167 -9.27 -2.10 -8.72
C GLU A 167 -10.10 -3.12 -9.51
#